data_AF-A0A935P3Q7-F1
#
_entry.id   AF-A0A935P3Q7-F1
#
_cell.length_a   1.000
_cell.length_b   1.000
_cell.length_c   1.000
_cell.angle_alpha   90.00
_cell.angle_beta   90.00
_cell.angle_gamma   90.00
#
_symmetry.space_group_name_H-M   'P 1'
#
loop_
_entity.id
_entity.type
_entity.pdbx_description
1 polymer ?
#
loop_
_entity_poly.entity_id
_entity_poly.type
_entity_poly.pdbx_seq_one_letter_code
_entity_poly.pdbx_strand_id
1 'polypeptide(L)'
;MTTDLTPLAEDLLISPHFSPRMEGETTVSILGAQRVDVELDDISRAMLELTTSGLTKESPPSGEIREPRFRATSAGLKARELILHRRCIRHRCLRDQQKYPLKDLIVALVMFPIIANRRDVGGFLGTLPEVWERELEIHLLLYEAGTVVRAAEEVVVLGWMTERTLPEGRLFSITPLGEREYSKRIRGELNLGAGETILDEVRPQVIGVFYAWQSDHNPSRTHIMDALQRIEKIANSSWRIDAQFAIEMATDVGDGAVRIDTALMEKIARADCVVADATPVAVHNGRLLPNPNIPDRDWVRACVEAAPSGDSRRARTSYERASDSGARGAIAVRHRSCAPLEV
;
A
#
# COMPACT_ATOMS: atom_id res chain seq x y z
N MET A 1 -13.32 -1.97 -21.73
CA MET A 1 -13.33 -0.59 -22.24
C MET A 1 -12.15 0.13 -21.63
N THR A 2 -11.07 0.33 -22.38
CA THR A 2 -9.99 1.24 -21.99
C THR A 2 -10.37 2.60 -22.55
N THR A 3 -10.94 3.46 -21.74
CA THR A 3 -11.04 4.88 -22.07
C THR A 3 -9.65 5.47 -21.97
N ASP A 4 -9.11 5.96 -23.08
CA ASP A 4 -7.84 6.69 -23.12
C ASP A 4 -8.05 8.05 -22.44
N LEU A 5 -8.03 8.05 -21.10
CA LEU A 5 -8.13 9.25 -20.29
C LEU A 5 -6.74 9.89 -20.12
N THR A 6 -6.70 11.21 -20.06
CA THR A 6 -5.49 11.91 -19.63
C THR A 6 -5.11 11.54 -18.20
N PRO A 7 -3.82 11.59 -17.82
CA PRO A 7 -3.38 11.28 -16.45
C PRO A 7 -4.13 12.09 -15.39
N LEU A 8 -4.38 13.38 -15.67
CA LEU A 8 -5.14 14.24 -14.78
C LEU A 8 -6.61 13.80 -14.67
N ALA A 9 -7.29 13.43 -15.76
CA ALA A 9 -8.66 12.93 -15.70
C ALA A 9 -8.76 11.63 -14.90
N GLU A 10 -7.80 10.72 -15.05
CA GLU A 10 -7.72 9.52 -14.21
C GLU A 10 -7.50 9.88 -12.73
N ASP A 11 -6.59 10.80 -12.44
CA ASP A 11 -6.26 11.25 -11.08
C ASP A 11 -7.43 11.98 -10.41
N LEU A 12 -8.22 12.73 -11.17
CA LEU A 12 -9.48 13.31 -10.70
C LEU A 12 -10.49 12.21 -10.40
N LEU A 13 -10.68 11.25 -11.31
CA LEU A 13 -11.68 10.20 -11.18
C LEU A 13 -11.43 9.26 -9.99
N ILE A 14 -10.17 9.02 -9.61
CA ILE A 14 -9.85 8.20 -8.42
C ILE A 14 -10.02 8.94 -7.09
N SER A 15 -10.21 10.26 -7.12
CA SER A 15 -10.46 11.08 -5.93
C SER A 15 -11.60 10.51 -5.06
N PRO A 16 -11.55 10.71 -3.73
CA PRO A 16 -12.66 10.36 -2.84
C PRO A 16 -14.00 10.97 -3.28
N HIS A 17 -14.00 12.13 -3.93
CA HIS A 17 -15.19 12.82 -4.46
C HIS A 17 -16.01 12.00 -5.46
N PHE A 18 -15.40 10.99 -6.08
CA PHE A 18 -16.08 10.07 -6.99
C PHE A 18 -16.19 8.66 -6.39
N SER A 19 -16.44 8.57 -5.08
CA SER A 19 -16.69 7.31 -4.37
C SER A 19 -18.17 6.93 -4.40
N PRO A 20 -18.54 5.64 -4.50
CA PRO A 20 -19.95 5.20 -4.38
C PRO A 20 -20.63 5.66 -3.08
N ARG A 21 -19.85 5.96 -2.04
CA ARG A 21 -20.34 6.32 -0.71
C ARG A 21 -20.40 7.82 -0.44
N MET A 22 -19.72 8.63 -1.25
CA MET A 22 -19.91 10.06 -1.24
C MET A 22 -20.94 10.38 -2.31
N GLU A 23 -22.23 10.35 -1.94
CA GLU A 23 -23.33 10.75 -2.84
C GLU A 23 -23.35 12.27 -3.14
N GLY A 24 -22.26 12.97 -2.82
CA GLY A 24 -22.10 14.40 -3.05
C GLY A 24 -21.69 14.70 -4.49
N GLU A 25 -22.22 15.79 -5.01
CA GLU A 25 -21.64 16.41 -6.19
C GLU A 25 -20.42 17.25 -5.77
N THR A 26 -19.40 17.30 -6.62
CA THR A 26 -18.19 18.13 -6.41
C THR A 26 -18.12 19.24 -7.45
N THR A 27 -17.24 20.21 -7.27
CA THR A 27 -16.98 21.28 -8.25
C THR A 27 -15.50 21.32 -8.61
N VAL A 28 -15.17 22.02 -9.70
CA VAL A 28 -13.78 22.25 -10.11
C VAL A 28 -12.99 22.91 -8.99
N SER A 29 -13.56 23.92 -8.32
CA SER A 29 -12.89 24.61 -7.20
C SER A 29 -12.60 23.68 -6.02
N ILE A 30 -13.52 22.76 -5.67
CA ILE A 30 -13.29 21.77 -4.60
C ILE A 30 -12.17 20.80 -4.99
N LEU A 31 -12.15 20.34 -6.25
CA LEU A 31 -11.12 19.44 -6.76
C LEU A 31 -9.74 20.13 -6.84
N GLY A 32 -9.71 21.42 -7.16
CA GLY A 32 -8.50 22.25 -7.21
C GLY A 32 -7.94 22.60 -5.84
N ALA A 33 -8.79 22.82 -4.83
CA ALA A 33 -8.34 23.05 -3.47
C ALA A 33 -7.51 21.88 -2.89
N GLN A 34 -7.68 20.67 -3.43
CA GLN A 34 -6.91 19.48 -3.06
C GLN A 34 -5.64 19.28 -3.89
N ARG A 35 -5.40 20.12 -4.90
CA ARG A 35 -4.31 20.00 -5.89
C ARG A 35 -3.67 21.37 -6.14
N VAL A 36 -2.79 21.76 -5.22
CA VAL A 36 -2.15 23.09 -5.21
C VAL A 36 -1.30 23.35 -6.46
N ASP A 37 -0.82 22.29 -7.12
CA ASP A 37 0.08 22.38 -8.28
C ASP A 37 -0.62 22.25 -9.65
N VAL A 38 -1.96 22.29 -9.70
CA VAL A 38 -2.73 22.11 -10.95
C VAL A 38 -3.64 23.30 -11.17
N GLU A 39 -3.54 23.93 -12.34
CA GLU A 39 -4.37 25.07 -12.73
C GLU A 39 -5.85 24.66 -12.87
N LEU A 40 -6.78 25.55 -12.48
CA LEU A 40 -8.22 25.26 -12.55
C LEU A 40 -8.72 25.01 -13.99
N ASP A 41 -8.06 25.61 -14.98
CA ASP A 41 -8.36 25.38 -16.40
C ASP A 41 -8.02 23.94 -16.82
N ASP A 42 -6.95 23.35 -16.28
CA ASP A 42 -6.57 21.96 -16.54
C ASP A 42 -7.59 21.00 -15.92
N ILE A 43 -8.01 21.30 -14.68
CA ILE A 43 -9.07 20.53 -14.00
C ILE A 43 -10.38 20.62 -14.77
N SER A 44 -10.75 21.81 -15.26
CA SER A 44 -11.96 22.02 -16.06
C SER A 44 -11.93 21.21 -17.35
N ARG A 45 -10.78 21.18 -18.05
CA ARG A 45 -10.60 20.37 -19.27
C ARG A 45 -10.71 18.86 -18.97
N ALA A 46 -10.08 18.40 -17.90
CA ALA A 46 -10.17 17.00 -17.48
C ALA A 46 -11.61 16.61 -17.06
N MET A 47 -12.36 17.49 -16.40
CA MET A 47 -13.77 17.25 -16.06
C MET A 47 -14.68 17.22 -17.30
N LEU A 48 -14.41 18.06 -18.30
CA LEU A 48 -15.10 18.02 -19.58
C LEU A 48 -14.82 16.70 -20.32
N GLU A 49 -13.58 16.21 -20.28
CA GLU A 49 -13.18 14.91 -20.83
C GLU A 49 -13.95 13.76 -20.17
N LEU A 50 -14.00 13.73 -18.83
CA LEU A 50 -14.77 12.72 -18.08
C LEU A 50 -16.27 12.76 -18.40
N THR A 51 -16.83 13.97 -18.55
CA THR A 51 -18.25 14.16 -18.85
C THR A 51 -18.58 13.74 -20.28
N THR A 52 -17.73 14.11 -21.25
CA THR A 52 -17.87 13.71 -22.66
C THR A 52 -17.73 12.19 -22.82
N SER A 53 -16.89 11.56 -21.99
CA SER A 53 -16.73 10.10 -21.93
C SER A 53 -17.87 9.39 -21.20
N GLY A 54 -18.86 10.11 -20.66
CA GLY A 54 -20.00 9.56 -19.92
C GLY A 54 -19.64 8.99 -18.54
N LEU A 55 -18.43 9.29 -18.03
CA LEU A 55 -17.95 8.82 -16.72
C LEU A 55 -18.44 9.74 -15.59
N THR A 56 -18.66 11.01 -15.89
CA THR A 56 -19.29 11.96 -14.98
C THR A 56 -20.56 12.54 -15.60
N LYS A 57 -21.48 12.97 -14.73
CA LYS A 57 -22.65 13.76 -15.11
C LYS A 57 -22.50 15.16 -14.53
N GLU A 58 -22.67 16.14 -15.39
CA GLU A 58 -22.76 17.55 -15.01
C GLU A 58 -24.20 17.92 -14.64
N SER A 59 -24.34 18.60 -13.52
CA SER A 59 -25.55 19.24 -13.05
C SER A 59 -25.35 20.76 -13.10
N PRO A 60 -26.38 21.53 -13.48
CA PRO A 60 -26.27 22.98 -13.50
C PRO A 60 -26.01 23.53 -12.08
N PRO A 61 -25.44 24.76 -12.00
CA PRO A 61 -25.32 25.48 -10.74
C PRO A 61 -26.67 25.55 -10.02
N SER A 62 -26.67 25.43 -8.69
CA SER A 62 -27.89 25.52 -7.89
C SER A 62 -27.65 26.20 -6.55
N GLY A 63 -28.60 27.05 -6.16
CA GLY A 63 -28.52 27.77 -4.89
C GLY A 63 -27.34 28.74 -4.86
N GLU A 64 -26.52 28.65 -3.82
CA GLU A 64 -25.36 29.52 -3.60
C GLU A 64 -24.12 29.13 -4.42
N ILE A 65 -24.09 27.89 -4.94
CA ILE A 65 -22.97 27.39 -5.73
C ILE A 65 -23.15 27.86 -7.18
N ARG A 66 -22.23 28.73 -7.64
CA ARG A 66 -22.24 29.33 -8.98
C ARG A 66 -21.53 28.50 -10.05
N GLU A 67 -20.94 27.39 -9.68
CA GLU A 67 -20.19 26.49 -10.57
C GLU A 67 -21.02 25.26 -10.96
N PRO A 68 -20.74 24.65 -12.12
CA PRO A 68 -21.25 23.33 -12.44
C PRO A 68 -20.83 22.29 -11.39
N ARG A 69 -21.73 21.34 -11.16
CA ARG A 69 -21.56 20.28 -10.18
C ARG A 69 -21.42 18.95 -10.89
N PHE A 70 -20.52 18.10 -10.40
CA PHE A 70 -20.18 16.86 -11.06
C PHE A 70 -20.37 15.68 -10.11
N ARG A 71 -20.94 14.60 -10.64
CA ARG A 71 -21.03 13.30 -9.97
C ARG A 71 -20.58 12.18 -10.88
N ALA A 72 -20.01 11.12 -10.32
CA ALA A 72 -19.71 9.92 -11.10
C ALA A 72 -21.00 9.24 -11.56
N THR A 73 -20.99 8.74 -12.80
CA THR A 73 -22.00 7.81 -13.29
C THR A 73 -21.65 6.39 -12.82
N SER A 74 -22.55 5.41 -12.99
CA SER A 74 -22.22 4.00 -12.73
C SER A 74 -21.04 3.52 -13.58
N ALA A 75 -20.91 4.03 -14.81
CA ALA A 75 -19.76 3.75 -15.68
C ALA A 75 -18.48 4.40 -15.13
N GLY A 76 -18.57 5.64 -14.64
CA GLY A 76 -17.46 6.34 -13.96
C GLY A 76 -16.96 5.61 -12.72
N LEU A 77 -17.86 5.12 -11.87
CA LEU A 77 -17.50 4.36 -10.68
C LEU A 77 -16.80 3.03 -11.03
N LYS A 78 -17.26 2.34 -12.08
CA LYS A 78 -16.58 1.14 -12.59
C LYS A 78 -15.21 1.47 -13.18
N ALA A 79 -15.10 2.53 -13.97
CA ALA A 79 -13.83 3.00 -14.53
C ALA A 79 -12.84 3.39 -13.41
N ARG A 80 -13.32 4.07 -12.36
CA ARG A 80 -12.56 4.40 -11.17
C ARG A 80 -11.96 3.15 -10.52
N GLU A 81 -12.78 2.15 -10.23
CA GLU A 81 -12.28 0.91 -9.59
C GLU A 81 -11.31 0.15 -10.51
N LEU A 82 -11.50 0.18 -11.84
CA LEU A 82 -10.53 -0.38 -12.79
C LEU A 82 -9.19 0.34 -12.75
N ILE A 83 -9.19 1.67 -12.66
CA ILE A 83 -7.95 2.46 -12.53
C ILE A 83 -7.26 2.12 -11.20
N LEU A 84 -7.99 2.08 -10.09
CA LEU A 84 -7.45 1.75 -8.78
C LEU A 84 -6.88 0.32 -8.73
N HIS A 85 -7.54 -0.64 -9.39
CA HIS A 85 -7.06 -2.01 -9.56
C HIS A 85 -5.75 -2.04 -10.38
N ARG A 86 -5.74 -1.42 -11.56
CA ARG A 86 -4.58 -1.37 -12.47
C ARG A 86 -3.37 -0.69 -11.82
N ARG A 87 -3.59 0.36 -11.01
CA ARG A 87 -2.54 1.10 -10.30
C ARG A 87 -2.15 0.46 -8.96
N CYS A 88 -2.74 -0.70 -8.61
CA CYS A 88 -2.47 -1.40 -7.36
C CYS A 88 -2.71 -0.55 -6.09
N ILE A 89 -3.66 0.37 -6.14
CA ILE A 89 -4.01 1.25 -5.00
C ILE A 89 -4.97 0.54 -4.03
N ARG A 90 -5.71 -0.48 -4.50
CA ARG A 90 -6.61 -1.29 -3.67
C ARG A 90 -5.88 -2.38 -2.89
N HIS A 91 -6.42 -2.71 -1.73
CA HIS A 91 -5.95 -3.83 -0.92
C HIS A 91 -5.83 -5.11 -1.77
N ARG A 92 -4.82 -5.94 -1.49
CA ARG A 92 -4.51 -7.16 -2.27
C ARG A 92 -5.71 -8.08 -2.48
N CYS A 93 -6.64 -8.11 -1.52
CA CYS A 93 -7.87 -8.91 -1.61
C CYS A 93 -8.82 -8.42 -2.70
N LEU A 94 -8.87 -7.11 -2.97
CA LEU A 94 -9.64 -6.54 -4.07
C LEU A 94 -8.87 -6.56 -5.40
N ARG A 95 -7.55 -6.68 -5.37
CA ARG A 95 -6.74 -6.90 -6.59
C ARG A 95 -6.84 -8.35 -7.07
N ASP A 96 -6.68 -9.29 -6.16
CA ASP A 96 -6.61 -10.73 -6.42
C ASP A 96 -7.94 -11.42 -6.03
N GLN A 97 -9.08 -10.83 -6.41
CA GLN A 97 -10.39 -11.19 -5.87
C GLN A 97 -10.73 -12.69 -6.00
N GLN A 98 -10.24 -13.34 -7.05
CA GLN A 98 -10.47 -14.76 -7.33
C GLN A 98 -9.66 -15.71 -6.42
N LYS A 99 -8.67 -15.21 -5.67
CA LYS A 99 -7.91 -16.00 -4.68
C LYS A 99 -8.62 -16.11 -3.33
N TYR A 100 -9.68 -15.34 -3.11
CA TYR A 100 -10.38 -15.26 -1.84
C TYR A 100 -11.84 -15.72 -2.00
N PRO A 101 -12.46 -16.31 -0.97
CA PRO A 101 -13.87 -16.64 -1.02
C PRO A 101 -14.71 -15.38 -1.25
N LEU A 102 -15.55 -15.38 -2.29
CA LEU A 102 -16.39 -14.23 -2.64
C LEU A 102 -17.27 -13.74 -1.48
N LYS A 103 -17.81 -14.68 -0.70
CA LYS A 103 -18.60 -14.38 0.51
C LYS A 103 -17.82 -13.56 1.54
N ASP A 104 -16.54 -13.89 1.73
CA ASP A 104 -15.67 -13.22 2.69
C ASP A 104 -15.33 -11.80 2.22
N LEU A 105 -15.13 -11.60 0.91
CA LEU A 105 -14.97 -10.28 0.31
C LEU A 105 -16.25 -9.43 0.46
N ILE A 106 -17.43 -10.01 0.23
CA ILE A 106 -18.72 -9.33 0.40
C ILE A 106 -18.89 -8.89 1.86
N VAL A 107 -18.67 -9.78 2.82
CA VAL A 107 -18.75 -9.44 4.25
C VAL A 107 -17.77 -8.33 4.60
N ALA A 108 -16.53 -8.40 4.10
CA ALA A 108 -15.53 -7.35 4.34
C ALA A 108 -15.94 -5.98 3.75
N LEU A 109 -16.61 -5.96 2.59
CA LEU A 109 -17.14 -4.72 2.00
C LEU A 109 -18.30 -4.16 2.84
N VAL A 110 -19.20 -5.02 3.33
CA VAL A 110 -20.34 -4.61 4.17
C VAL A 110 -19.90 -4.18 5.57
N MET A 111 -18.74 -4.64 6.05
CA MET A 111 -18.14 -4.19 7.30
C MET A 111 -17.48 -2.80 7.23
N PHE A 112 -17.12 -2.32 6.03
CA PHE A 112 -16.45 -1.04 5.85
C PHE A 112 -17.12 0.14 6.60
N PRO A 113 -18.43 0.43 6.45
CA PRO A 113 -19.03 1.62 7.06
C PRO A 113 -18.96 1.58 8.59
N ILE A 114 -19.08 0.39 9.18
CA ILE A 114 -18.95 0.21 10.63
C ILE A 114 -17.52 0.52 11.07
N ILE A 115 -16.52 0.04 10.33
CA ILE A 115 -15.11 0.28 10.67
C ILE A 115 -14.76 1.77 10.48
N ALA A 116 -15.21 2.38 9.39
CA ALA A 116 -15.02 3.81 9.13
C ALA A 116 -15.62 4.67 10.25
N ASN A 117 -16.88 4.41 10.63
CA ASN A 117 -17.54 5.14 11.73
C ASN A 117 -16.84 4.99 13.09
N ARG A 118 -16.14 3.87 13.32
CA ARG A 118 -15.35 3.66 14.54
C ARG A 118 -14.03 4.43 14.54
N ARG A 119 -13.49 4.78 13.37
CA ARG A 119 -12.24 5.56 13.23
C ARG A 119 -12.46 7.04 13.50
N ASP A 120 -13.59 7.58 13.05
CA ASP A 120 -13.88 9.01 13.14
C ASP A 120 -14.37 9.38 14.54
N VAL A 121 -13.43 9.75 15.42
CA VAL A 121 -13.74 10.26 16.77
C VAL A 121 -14.45 11.62 16.64
N GLY A 122 -15.75 11.67 16.99
CA GLY A 122 -16.54 12.91 17.00
C GLY A 122 -17.24 13.28 15.69
N GLY A 123 -17.21 12.39 14.68
CA GLY A 123 -17.93 12.61 13.41
C GLY A 123 -19.44 12.39 13.55
N PHE A 124 -20.22 13.47 13.57
CA PHE A 124 -21.69 13.46 13.57
C PHE A 124 -22.34 12.95 12.26
N LEU A 125 -21.53 12.49 11.30
CA LEU A 125 -21.97 12.05 9.96
C LEU A 125 -21.49 10.62 9.67
N GLY A 126 -21.84 9.69 10.56
CA GLY A 126 -21.54 8.27 10.34
C GLY A 126 -22.14 7.78 9.02
N THR A 127 -21.35 7.08 8.22
CA THR A 127 -21.82 6.38 7.02
C THR A 127 -22.88 5.37 7.46
N LEU A 128 -24.01 5.26 6.76
CA LEU A 128 -24.97 4.21 7.08
C LEU A 128 -24.28 2.84 7.02
N PRO A 129 -24.56 1.91 7.96
CA PRO A 129 -23.91 0.60 8.03
C PRO A 129 -24.42 -0.37 6.95
N GLU A 130 -24.77 0.16 5.79
CA GLU A 130 -25.52 -0.51 4.74
C GLU A 130 -24.82 -0.29 3.40
N VAL A 131 -24.92 -1.27 2.52
CA VAL A 131 -24.21 -1.30 1.23
C VAL A 131 -25.18 -1.74 0.14
N TRP A 132 -25.26 -0.95 -0.93
CA TRP A 132 -26.11 -1.28 -2.07
C TRP A 132 -25.50 -2.41 -2.91
N GLU A 133 -26.33 -3.24 -3.54
CA GLU A 133 -25.86 -4.29 -4.46
C GLU A 133 -24.95 -3.75 -5.56
N ARG A 134 -25.31 -2.60 -6.14
CA ARG A 134 -24.53 -1.91 -7.17
C ARG A 134 -23.14 -1.51 -6.69
N GLU A 135 -22.99 -1.22 -5.40
CA GLU A 135 -21.69 -0.90 -4.80
C GLU A 135 -20.82 -2.15 -4.69
N LEU A 136 -21.40 -3.29 -4.31
CA LEU A 136 -20.69 -4.58 -4.31
C LEU A 136 -20.19 -4.92 -5.72
N GLU A 137 -21.05 -4.75 -6.74
CA GLU A 137 -20.66 -4.97 -8.14
C GLU A 137 -19.55 -4.04 -8.62
N ILE A 138 -19.54 -2.79 -8.15
CA ILE A 138 -18.49 -1.81 -8.47
C ILE A 138 -17.15 -2.26 -7.89
N HIS A 139 -17.11 -2.76 -6.66
CA HIS A 139 -15.86 -3.18 -6.03
C HIS A 139 -15.41 -4.58 -6.46
N LEU A 140 -16.34 -5.49 -6.77
CA LEU A 140 -16.07 -6.89 -7.14
C LEU A 140 -15.98 -7.07 -8.66
N LEU A 141 -15.20 -6.21 -9.32
CA LEU A 141 -15.08 -6.11 -10.78
C LEU A 141 -14.68 -7.40 -11.50
N LEU A 142 -14.02 -8.35 -10.83
CA LEU A 142 -13.59 -9.61 -11.45
C LEU A 142 -14.68 -10.69 -11.45
N TYR A 143 -15.87 -10.36 -10.95
CA TYR A 143 -17.04 -11.22 -10.92
C TYR A 143 -18.18 -10.63 -11.74
N GLU A 144 -18.97 -11.49 -12.35
CA GLU A 144 -20.22 -11.07 -12.98
C GLU A 144 -21.22 -10.60 -11.92
N ALA A 145 -22.00 -9.57 -12.23
CA ALA A 145 -23.00 -8.98 -11.33
C ALA A 145 -23.93 -10.04 -10.70
N GLY A 146 -24.49 -10.95 -11.51
CA GLY A 146 -25.36 -12.01 -11.02
C GLY A 146 -24.66 -13.00 -10.07
N THR A 147 -23.34 -13.19 -10.21
CA THR A 147 -22.55 -14.02 -9.29
C THR A 147 -22.35 -13.32 -7.94
N VAL A 148 -22.12 -12.00 -7.95
CA VAL A 148 -22.01 -11.20 -6.72
C VAL A 148 -23.33 -11.20 -5.95
N VAL A 149 -24.46 -10.97 -6.64
CA VAL A 149 -25.80 -10.98 -6.01
C VAL A 149 -26.11 -12.34 -5.39
N ARG A 150 -25.91 -13.44 -6.13
CA ARG A 150 -26.15 -14.79 -5.60
C ARG A 150 -25.27 -15.09 -4.38
N ALA A 151 -24.01 -14.68 -4.41
CA ALA A 151 -23.13 -14.86 -3.26
C ALA A 151 -23.58 -14.02 -2.05
N ALA A 152 -24.10 -12.80 -2.26
CA ALA A 152 -24.67 -11.99 -1.19
C ALA A 152 -25.93 -12.64 -0.58
N GLU A 153 -26.83 -13.18 -1.42
CA GLU A 153 -28.00 -13.95 -0.97
C GLU A 153 -27.58 -15.16 -0.12
N GLU A 154 -26.53 -15.88 -0.52
CA GLU A 154 -25.99 -16.99 0.28
C GLU A 154 -25.47 -16.53 1.65
N VAL A 155 -24.86 -15.34 1.75
CA VAL A 155 -24.41 -14.77 3.03
C VAL A 155 -25.59 -14.35 3.91
N VAL A 156 -26.69 -13.89 3.31
CA VAL A 156 -27.96 -13.62 4.01
C VAL A 156 -28.56 -14.92 4.56
N VAL A 157 -28.57 -16.01 3.78
CA VAL A 157 -29.04 -17.34 4.24
C VAL A 157 -28.20 -17.87 5.41
N LEU A 158 -26.90 -17.58 5.45
CA LEU A 158 -26.03 -17.90 6.58
C LEU A 158 -26.31 -17.05 7.84
N GLY A 159 -27.18 -16.04 7.74
CA GLY A 159 -27.53 -15.13 8.83
C GLY A 159 -26.45 -14.11 9.16
N TRP A 160 -25.43 -13.96 8.33
CA TRP A 160 -24.33 -13.01 8.53
C TRP A 160 -24.71 -11.60 8.06
N MET A 161 -25.68 -11.49 7.15
CA MET A 161 -26.20 -10.24 6.62
C MET A 161 -27.73 -10.25 6.58
N THR A 162 -28.33 -9.08 6.56
CA THR A 162 -29.74 -8.87 6.20
C THR A 162 -29.84 -8.17 4.85
N GLU A 163 -30.98 -8.32 4.21
CA GLU A 163 -31.32 -7.69 2.93
C GLU A 163 -32.62 -6.90 3.08
N ARG A 164 -32.67 -5.74 2.44
CA ARG A 164 -33.90 -4.98 2.19
C ARG A 164 -33.98 -4.63 0.71
N THR A 165 -35.11 -4.93 0.09
CA THR A 165 -35.38 -4.55 -1.30
C THR A 165 -36.10 -3.21 -1.33
N LEU A 166 -35.53 -2.25 -2.05
CA LEU A 166 -36.06 -0.91 -2.26
C LEU A 166 -36.26 -0.65 -3.78
N PRO A 167 -37.02 0.38 -4.19
CA PRO A 167 -37.20 0.72 -5.60
C PRO A 167 -35.88 0.93 -6.37
N GLU A 168 -34.84 1.40 -5.66
CA GLU A 168 -33.51 1.69 -6.21
C GLU A 168 -32.59 0.47 -6.30
N GLY A 169 -33.01 -0.68 -5.75
CA GLY A 169 -32.25 -1.93 -5.71
C GLY A 169 -32.21 -2.58 -4.34
N ARG A 170 -31.31 -3.54 -4.18
CA ARG A 170 -31.11 -4.26 -2.91
C ARG A 170 -30.08 -3.57 -2.04
N LEU A 171 -30.37 -3.53 -0.75
CA LEU A 171 -29.56 -2.92 0.29
C LEU A 171 -29.23 -3.98 1.34
N PHE A 172 -27.94 -4.13 1.63
CA PHE A 172 -27.44 -5.14 2.55
C PHE A 172 -26.84 -4.51 3.80
N SER A 173 -27.07 -5.14 4.95
CA SER A 173 -26.52 -4.70 6.25
C SER A 173 -25.92 -5.91 6.97
N ILE A 174 -24.86 -5.71 7.76
CA ILE A 174 -24.26 -6.80 8.52
C ILE A 174 -25.06 -7.08 9.81
N THR A 175 -25.16 -8.36 10.19
CA THR A 175 -25.74 -8.76 11.49
C THR A 175 -24.67 -8.85 12.57
N PRO A 176 -25.04 -8.91 13.86
CA PRO A 176 -24.08 -9.21 14.93
C PRO A 176 -23.35 -10.54 14.74
N LEU A 177 -23.98 -11.52 14.09
CA LEU A 177 -23.35 -12.80 13.76
C LEU A 177 -22.29 -12.60 12.66
N GLY A 178 -22.60 -11.81 11.62
CA GLY A 178 -21.65 -11.46 10.57
C GLY A 178 -20.46 -10.65 11.09
N GLU A 179 -20.69 -9.68 12.00
CA GLU A 179 -19.59 -8.95 12.66
C GLU A 179 -18.66 -9.88 13.45
N ARG A 180 -19.24 -10.87 14.13
CA ARG A 180 -18.49 -11.87 14.88
C ARG A 180 -17.67 -12.77 13.96
N GLU A 181 -18.27 -13.22 12.87
CA GLU A 181 -17.60 -14.03 11.85
C GLU A 181 -16.46 -13.26 11.19
N TYR A 182 -16.71 -11.98 10.85
CA TYR A 182 -15.70 -11.08 10.33
C TYR A 182 -14.50 -10.98 11.28
N SER A 183 -14.76 -10.68 12.54
CA SER A 183 -13.73 -10.42 13.55
C SER A 183 -12.91 -11.67 13.90
N LYS A 184 -13.54 -12.86 13.89
CA LYS A 184 -12.90 -14.13 14.28
C LYS A 184 -12.10 -14.78 13.16
N ARG A 185 -12.62 -14.77 11.93
CA ARG A 185 -12.05 -15.54 10.82
C ARG A 185 -11.68 -14.65 9.64
N ILE A 186 -12.67 -14.02 9.02
CA ILE A 186 -12.51 -13.35 7.72
C ILE A 186 -11.41 -12.29 7.77
N ARG A 187 -11.38 -11.45 8.79
CA ARG A 187 -10.34 -10.42 8.96
C ARG A 187 -8.92 -11.02 8.94
N GLY A 188 -8.73 -12.15 9.63
CA GLY A 188 -7.43 -12.83 9.70
C GLY A 188 -7.04 -13.47 8.36
N GLU A 189 -8.00 -14.13 7.68
CA GLU A 189 -7.77 -14.76 6.38
C GLU A 189 -7.51 -13.73 5.26
N LEU A 190 -8.16 -12.57 5.33
CA LEU A 190 -7.88 -11.43 4.45
C LEU A 190 -6.62 -10.64 4.87
N ASN A 191 -6.03 -10.95 6.02
CA ASN A 191 -4.87 -10.26 6.60
C ASN A 191 -5.08 -8.75 6.76
N LEU A 192 -6.22 -8.38 7.33
CA LEU A 192 -6.56 -7.00 7.66
C LEU A 192 -6.19 -6.73 9.12
N GLY A 193 -5.50 -5.61 9.36
CA GLY A 193 -5.20 -5.10 10.69
C GLY A 193 -6.45 -4.71 11.48
N ALA A 194 -6.25 -4.45 12.78
CA ALA A 194 -7.32 -3.94 13.62
C ALA A 194 -7.75 -2.55 13.14
N GLY A 195 -9.02 -2.42 12.78
CA GLY A 195 -9.56 -1.19 12.25
C GLY A 195 -9.21 -0.94 10.79
N GLU A 196 -8.56 -1.86 10.07
CA GLU A 196 -8.34 -1.78 8.61
C GLU A 196 -9.55 -2.28 7.82
N THR A 197 -9.70 -1.77 6.61
CA THR A 197 -10.75 -2.18 5.66
C THR A 197 -10.13 -2.58 4.33
N ILE A 198 -10.82 -3.44 3.57
CA ILE A 198 -10.38 -3.82 2.22
C ILE A 198 -10.45 -2.67 1.21
N LEU A 199 -11.15 -1.58 1.54
CA LEU A 199 -11.27 -0.38 0.70
C LEU A 199 -10.23 0.68 1.04
N ASP A 200 -9.46 0.50 2.12
CA ASP A 200 -8.36 1.39 2.45
C ASP A 200 -7.38 1.41 1.27
N GLU A 201 -6.86 2.60 1.00
CA GLU A 201 -5.72 2.72 0.10
C GLU A 201 -4.58 1.89 0.68
N VAL A 202 -3.96 1.08 -0.17
CA VAL A 202 -2.68 0.48 0.17
C VAL A 202 -1.72 1.64 0.33
N ARG A 203 -1.45 2.02 1.58
CA ARG A 203 -0.28 2.83 1.87
C ARG A 203 0.86 2.09 1.20
N PRO A 204 1.60 2.72 0.27
CA PRO A 204 2.65 2.03 -0.44
C PRO A 204 3.49 1.32 0.60
N GLN A 205 3.61 -0.01 0.49
CA GLN A 205 4.62 -0.70 1.27
C GLN A 205 5.91 -0.04 0.85
N VAL A 206 6.54 0.67 1.77
CA VAL A 206 7.82 1.28 1.49
C VAL A 206 8.84 0.18 1.69
N ILE A 207 9.53 -0.21 0.63
CA ILE A 207 10.76 -0.98 0.77
C ILE A 207 11.82 0.02 1.22
N GLY A 208 12.01 0.08 2.54
CA GLY A 208 13.04 0.91 3.16
C GLY A 208 14.41 0.32 2.90
N VAL A 209 15.24 1.02 2.14
CA VAL A 209 16.67 0.74 2.06
C VAL A 209 17.40 1.63 3.02
N PHE A 210 17.77 1.02 4.12
CA PHE A 210 18.60 1.65 5.12
C PHE A 210 20.08 1.51 4.74
N TYR A 211 20.79 2.63 4.75
CA TYR A 211 22.23 2.68 4.53
C TYR A 211 22.93 3.43 5.66
N ALA A 212 23.92 2.78 6.27
CA ALA A 212 24.82 3.39 7.24
C ALA A 212 26.27 3.31 6.76
N TRP A 213 27.00 4.42 6.91
CA TRP A 213 28.39 4.53 6.54
C TRP A 213 29.16 5.32 7.58
N GLN A 214 30.27 4.75 8.01
CA GLN A 214 31.17 5.38 8.96
C GLN A 214 32.60 5.20 8.45
N SER A 215 33.05 6.17 7.65
CA SER A 215 34.44 6.38 7.26
C SER A 215 34.74 7.86 7.40
N ASP A 216 35.93 8.20 7.89
CA ASP A 216 36.42 9.58 7.98
C ASP A 216 36.67 10.20 6.58
N HIS A 217 36.47 9.43 5.50
CA HIS A 217 36.67 9.89 4.13
C HIS A 217 35.36 10.36 3.46
N ASN A 218 35.13 11.67 3.53
CA ASN A 218 33.93 12.38 3.06
C ASN A 218 33.51 12.12 1.58
N PRO A 219 34.42 12.03 0.58
CA PRO A 219 34.03 11.84 -0.83
C PRO A 219 33.26 10.55 -1.12
N SER A 220 33.46 9.51 -0.31
CA SER A 220 32.83 8.20 -0.52
C SER A 220 31.36 8.19 -0.12
N ARG A 221 30.96 9.03 0.85
CA ARG A 221 29.57 9.12 1.32
C ARG A 221 28.63 9.67 0.24
N THR A 222 29.05 10.74 -0.43
CA THR A 222 28.26 11.37 -1.51
C THR A 222 28.07 10.40 -2.68
N HIS A 223 29.13 9.72 -3.12
CA HIS A 223 29.03 8.76 -4.23
C HIS A 223 28.08 7.59 -3.95
N ILE A 224 28.03 7.10 -2.71
CA ILE A 224 27.14 5.99 -2.36
C ILE A 224 25.70 6.47 -2.25
N MET A 225 25.45 7.66 -1.70
CA MET A 225 24.12 8.25 -1.69
C MET A 225 23.60 8.52 -3.11
N ASP A 226 24.44 9.06 -3.98
CA ASP A 226 24.10 9.27 -5.39
C ASP A 226 23.77 7.95 -6.10
N ALA A 227 24.50 6.88 -5.80
CA ALA A 227 24.24 5.55 -6.35
C ALA A 227 22.92 4.97 -5.83
N LEU A 228 22.64 5.10 -4.54
CA LEU A 228 21.38 4.64 -3.94
C LEU A 228 20.18 5.41 -4.51
N GLN A 229 20.27 6.74 -4.66
CA GLN A 229 19.22 7.55 -5.28
C GLN A 229 18.98 7.17 -6.74
N ARG A 230 20.04 6.82 -7.49
CA ARG A 230 19.89 6.27 -8.85
C ARG A 230 19.18 4.92 -8.84
N ILE A 231 19.50 4.03 -7.89
CA ILE A 231 18.85 2.73 -7.76
C ILE A 231 17.38 2.91 -7.36
N GLU A 232 17.07 3.79 -6.41
CA GLU A 232 15.70 4.15 -6.03
C GLU A 232 14.92 4.61 -7.27
N LYS A 233 15.49 5.55 -8.04
CA LYS A 233 14.89 6.04 -9.28
C LYS A 233 14.66 4.93 -10.30
N ILE A 234 15.64 4.04 -10.48
CA ILE A 234 15.53 2.91 -11.41
C ILE A 234 14.48 1.91 -10.92
N ALA A 235 14.52 1.49 -9.66
CA ALA A 235 13.59 0.53 -9.07
C ALA A 235 12.15 1.04 -9.18
N ASN A 236 11.90 2.29 -8.80
CA ASN A 236 10.58 2.93 -8.91
C ASN A 236 10.10 3.17 -10.36
N SER A 237 11.01 3.20 -11.35
CA SER A 237 10.65 3.44 -12.76
C SER A 237 10.66 2.21 -13.65
N SER A 238 11.32 1.11 -13.25
CA SER A 238 11.60 -0.03 -14.13
C SER A 238 11.22 -1.39 -13.55
N TRP A 239 11.10 -1.53 -12.23
CA TRP A 239 10.74 -2.79 -11.60
C TRP A 239 9.24 -2.85 -11.34
N ARG A 240 8.58 -3.96 -11.70
CA ARG A 240 7.19 -4.27 -11.35
C ARG A 240 7.07 -4.64 -9.87
N ILE A 241 7.59 -3.78 -9.00
CA ILE A 241 7.49 -3.95 -7.55
C ILE A 241 6.31 -3.08 -7.09
N ASP A 242 5.31 -3.70 -6.48
CA ASP A 242 4.07 -3.04 -5.99
C ASP A 242 4.31 -2.19 -4.71
N ALA A 243 5.54 -1.74 -4.50
CA ALA A 243 6.02 -1.14 -3.27
C ALA A 243 7.02 -0.03 -3.60
N GLN A 244 6.85 1.14 -2.98
CA GLN A 244 7.73 2.28 -3.21
C GLN A 244 9.08 2.00 -2.58
N PHE A 245 10.16 2.13 -3.34
CA PHE A 245 11.50 2.09 -2.78
C PHE A 245 11.83 3.44 -2.17
N ALA A 246 12.27 3.49 -0.92
CA ALA A 246 12.73 4.72 -0.28
C ALA A 246 14.04 4.46 0.47
N ILE A 247 14.95 5.43 0.42
CA ILE A 247 16.18 5.39 1.22
C ILE A 247 15.85 5.93 2.61
N GLU A 248 16.06 5.11 3.63
CA GLU A 248 15.90 5.52 5.02
C GLU A 248 17.24 5.90 5.63
N MET A 249 17.33 7.09 6.22
CA MET A 249 18.49 7.51 6.99
C MET A 249 18.35 7.14 8.47
N ALA A 250 19.48 7.02 9.15
CA ALA A 250 19.53 6.83 10.61
C ALA A 250 19.03 8.06 11.38
N THR A 251 18.96 9.21 10.71
CA THR A 251 18.58 10.52 11.26
C THR A 251 17.17 10.97 10.84
N ASP A 252 16.41 10.12 10.13
CA ASP A 252 15.04 10.47 9.78
C ASP A 252 14.19 10.63 11.05
N VAL A 253 13.31 11.62 11.04
CA VAL A 253 12.70 12.24 12.22
C VAL A 253 12.03 11.21 13.14
N GLY A 254 12.66 10.99 14.30
CA GLY A 254 12.02 10.52 15.53
C GLY A 254 12.06 11.67 16.55
N ASP A 255 11.05 11.77 17.40
CA ASP A 255 10.96 12.81 18.42
C ASP A 255 12.19 12.75 19.37
N GLY A 256 13.03 13.78 19.34
CA GLY A 256 14.17 13.95 20.25
C GLY A 256 15.52 13.39 19.78
N ALA A 257 16.52 13.50 20.66
CA ALA A 257 17.89 13.02 20.43
C ALA A 257 17.94 11.48 20.48
N VAL A 258 17.52 10.83 19.40
CA VAL A 258 17.58 9.38 19.25
C VAL A 258 19.04 8.94 19.15
N ARG A 259 19.46 7.97 19.97
CA ARG A 259 20.80 7.39 19.84
C ARG A 259 20.88 6.61 18.52
N ILE A 260 21.84 6.98 17.68
CA ILE A 260 22.02 6.43 16.32
C ILE A 260 22.26 4.92 16.34
N ASP A 261 22.92 4.39 17.36
CA ASP A 261 23.16 2.95 17.54
C ASP A 261 21.86 2.17 17.78
N THR A 262 20.93 2.68 18.59
CA THR A 262 19.62 2.05 18.81
C THR A 262 18.78 2.04 17.52
N ALA A 263 18.69 3.18 16.82
CA ALA A 263 17.93 3.29 15.58
C ALA A 263 18.50 2.38 14.47
N LEU A 264 19.82 2.30 14.37
CA LEU A 264 20.52 1.39 13.46
C LEU A 264 20.13 -0.07 13.73
N MET A 265 20.20 -0.51 14.99
CA MET A 265 19.89 -1.89 15.35
C MET A 265 18.41 -2.24 15.18
N GLU A 266 17.49 -1.30 15.46
CA GLU A 266 16.06 -1.50 15.22
C GLU A 266 15.73 -1.66 13.73
N LYS A 267 16.35 -0.85 12.86
CA LYS A 267 16.15 -0.94 11.41
C LYS A 267 16.73 -2.23 10.84
N ILE A 268 17.93 -2.62 11.28
CA ILE A 268 18.55 -3.90 10.94
C ILE A 268 17.67 -5.09 11.36
N ALA A 269 17.10 -5.06 12.57
CA ALA A 269 16.23 -6.13 13.08
C ALA A 269 14.92 -6.28 12.30
N ARG A 270 14.42 -5.19 11.68
CA ARG A 270 13.22 -5.16 10.85
C ARG A 270 13.50 -5.49 9.38
N ALA A 271 14.76 -5.51 8.95
CA ALA A 271 15.14 -5.72 7.56
C ALA A 271 14.99 -7.19 7.15
N ASP A 272 14.42 -7.42 5.96
CA ASP A 272 14.37 -8.76 5.36
C ASP A 272 15.75 -9.23 4.85
N CYS A 273 16.60 -8.27 4.46
CA CYS A 273 17.96 -8.50 4.00
C CYS A 273 18.89 -7.38 4.47
N VAL A 274 20.10 -7.75 4.89
CA VAL A 274 21.16 -6.83 5.28
C VAL A 274 22.38 -7.10 4.41
N VAL A 275 22.91 -6.05 3.78
CA VAL A 275 24.17 -6.08 3.05
C VAL A 275 25.18 -5.22 3.79
N ALA A 276 26.27 -5.84 4.27
CA ALA A 276 27.33 -5.15 4.97
C ALA A 276 28.66 -5.30 4.21
N ASP A 277 29.37 -4.20 4.02
CA ASP A 277 30.75 -4.21 3.55
C ASP A 277 31.70 -4.32 4.75
N ALA A 278 32.47 -5.40 4.80
CA ALA A 278 33.41 -5.67 5.87
C ALA A 278 34.87 -5.32 5.49
N THR A 279 35.08 -4.39 4.57
CA THR A 279 36.41 -3.99 4.12
C THR A 279 37.27 -3.49 5.30
N PRO A 280 38.49 -4.02 5.48
CA PRO A 280 39.42 -3.56 6.51
C PRO A 280 39.76 -2.09 6.35
N VAL A 281 39.67 -1.32 7.44
CA VAL A 281 39.91 0.14 7.44
C VAL A 281 41.29 0.53 7.94
N ALA A 282 42.03 -0.41 8.54
CA ALA A 282 43.37 -0.17 9.05
C ALA A 282 44.23 -1.44 9.03
N VAL A 283 45.55 -1.25 8.99
CA VAL A 283 46.55 -2.31 9.18
C VAL A 283 47.30 -2.02 10.47
N HIS A 284 47.32 -2.96 11.41
CA HIS A 284 48.10 -2.86 12.64
C HIS A 284 48.97 -4.11 12.81
N ASN A 285 50.29 -3.93 12.95
CA ASN A 285 51.27 -5.01 13.07
C ASN A 285 51.14 -6.10 11.99
N GLY A 286 50.94 -5.68 10.73
CA GLY A 286 50.81 -6.60 9.59
C GLY A 286 49.48 -7.37 9.54
N ARG A 287 48.54 -7.09 10.45
CA ARG A 287 47.19 -7.67 10.45
C ARG A 287 46.17 -6.62 10.00
N LEU A 288 45.27 -7.04 9.12
CA LEU A 288 44.10 -6.25 8.73
C LEU A 288 43.15 -6.19 9.92
N LEU A 289 42.85 -4.98 10.39
CA LEU A 289 41.86 -4.77 11.43
C LEU A 289 40.47 -4.68 10.78
N PRO A 290 39.48 -5.45 11.27
CA PRO A 290 38.11 -5.30 10.81
C PRO A 290 37.63 -3.88 11.11
N ASN A 291 36.72 -3.36 10.29
CA ASN A 291 36.07 -2.09 10.58
C ASN A 291 35.38 -2.19 11.96
N PRO A 292 35.77 -1.37 12.95
CA PRO A 292 35.23 -1.46 14.32
C PRO A 292 33.74 -1.13 14.40
N ASN A 293 33.16 -0.62 13.31
CA ASN A 293 31.75 -0.29 13.19
C ASN A 293 30.91 -1.42 12.56
N ILE A 294 31.52 -2.55 12.22
CA ILE A 294 30.79 -3.79 11.95
C ILE A 294 30.41 -4.35 13.33
N PRO A 295 29.13 -4.64 13.58
CA PRO A 295 28.72 -5.35 14.80
C PRO A 295 29.60 -6.58 14.98
N ASP A 296 30.01 -6.88 16.21
CA ASP A 296 31.07 -7.84 16.50
C ASP A 296 30.84 -9.24 15.89
N ARG A 297 31.86 -10.10 16.04
CA ARG A 297 31.84 -11.48 15.54
C ARG A 297 30.66 -12.31 16.09
N ASP A 298 30.07 -11.91 17.22
CA ASP A 298 28.93 -12.57 17.83
C ASP A 298 27.61 -12.12 17.21
N TRP A 299 27.52 -10.88 16.72
CA TRP A 299 26.39 -10.40 15.92
C TRP A 299 26.28 -11.08 14.55
N VAL A 300 27.40 -11.16 13.82
CA VAL A 300 27.43 -11.89 12.53
C VAL A 300 27.04 -13.36 12.74
N ARG A 301 27.48 -13.96 13.84
CA ARG A 301 27.10 -15.32 14.22
C ARG A 301 25.61 -15.42 14.53
N ALA A 302 25.05 -14.49 15.30
CA ALA A 302 23.63 -14.46 15.63
C ALA A 302 22.74 -14.32 14.38
N CYS A 303 23.12 -13.47 13.42
CA CYS A 303 22.37 -13.33 12.17
C CYS A 303 22.48 -14.56 11.26
N VAL A 304 23.63 -15.25 11.25
CA VAL A 304 23.82 -16.50 10.52
C VAL A 304 23.05 -17.66 11.17
N GLU A 305 22.97 -17.70 12.50
CA GLU A 305 22.21 -18.70 13.26
C GLU A 305 20.70 -18.49 13.19
N ALA A 306 20.23 -17.25 13.00
CA ALA A 306 18.82 -16.90 12.78
C ALA A 306 18.32 -17.19 11.35
N ALA A 307 19.22 -17.40 10.38
CA ALA A 307 18.86 -17.66 8.99
C ALA A 307 18.48 -19.14 8.75
N PRO A 308 17.44 -19.45 7.93
CA PRO A 308 17.04 -20.82 7.63
C PRO A 308 18.20 -21.63 7.04
N SER A 309 18.28 -22.90 7.47
CA SER A 309 19.46 -23.79 7.47
C SER A 309 20.20 -24.03 6.14
N GLY A 310 19.67 -23.55 5.00
CA GLY A 310 20.31 -23.61 3.69
C GLY A 310 21.24 -22.42 3.37
N ASP A 311 20.91 -21.20 3.83
CA ASP A 311 21.64 -19.96 3.51
C ASP A 311 22.80 -19.68 4.49
N SER A 312 22.71 -20.22 5.71
CA SER A 312 23.68 -20.05 6.79
C SER A 312 25.09 -20.54 6.41
N ARG A 313 25.20 -21.57 5.54
CA ARG A 313 26.50 -22.08 5.08
C ARG A 313 27.21 -21.13 4.11
N ARG A 314 26.50 -20.44 3.22
CA ARG A 314 27.13 -19.53 2.23
C ARG A 314 27.63 -18.22 2.86
N ALA A 315 26.87 -17.65 3.81
CA ALA A 315 27.28 -16.46 4.55
C ALA A 315 28.52 -16.71 5.42
N ARG A 316 28.56 -17.84 6.15
CA ARG A 316 29.69 -18.25 7.01
C ARG A 316 30.98 -18.47 6.22
N THR A 317 30.87 -19.12 5.05
CA THR A 317 32.02 -19.39 4.17
C THR A 317 32.62 -18.12 3.56
N SER A 318 31.82 -17.07 3.36
CA SER A 318 32.27 -15.81 2.74
C SER A 318 32.97 -14.90 3.75
N TYR A 319 32.50 -14.85 5.01
CA TYR A 319 33.14 -14.11 6.10
C TYR A 319 34.52 -14.71 6.46
N GLU A 320 34.58 -16.03 6.67
CA GLU A 320 35.83 -16.72 7.04
C GLU A 320 36.88 -16.65 5.92
N ARG A 321 36.46 -16.70 4.65
CA ARG A 321 37.38 -16.50 3.51
C ARG A 321 37.86 -15.06 3.35
N ALA A 322 37.01 -14.06 3.62
CA ALA A 322 37.40 -12.65 3.52
C ALA A 322 38.39 -12.26 4.64
N SER A 323 38.20 -12.80 5.86
CA SER A 323 39.13 -12.58 6.97
C SER A 323 40.51 -13.22 6.75
N ASP A 324 40.56 -14.37 6.08
CA ASP A 324 41.82 -15.13 5.87
C ASP A 324 42.60 -14.71 4.62
N SER A 325 41.95 -14.10 3.62
CA SER A 325 42.57 -13.76 2.32
C SER A 325 42.92 -12.27 2.14
N GLY A 326 42.49 -11.40 3.06
CA GLY A 326 42.62 -9.96 2.90
C GLY A 326 41.84 -9.39 1.70
N ALA A 327 40.91 -10.17 1.14
CA ALA A 327 40.06 -9.74 0.04
C ALA A 327 38.93 -8.84 0.55
N ARG A 328 38.59 -7.80 -0.22
CA ARG A 328 37.36 -7.02 -0.04
C ARG A 328 36.16 -7.97 -0.17
N GLY A 329 35.27 -7.97 0.82
CA GLY A 329 34.14 -8.89 0.86
C GLY A 329 32.87 -8.20 1.35
N ALA A 330 31.81 -8.31 0.56
CA ALA A 330 30.45 -7.97 1.00
C ALA A 330 29.81 -9.21 1.62
N ILE A 331 29.15 -9.02 2.76
CA ILE A 331 28.38 -10.06 3.44
C ILE A 331 26.91 -9.71 3.26
N ALA A 332 26.18 -10.56 2.55
CA ALA A 332 24.72 -10.49 2.50
C ALA A 332 24.15 -11.52 3.47
N VAL A 333 23.35 -11.07 4.43
CA VAL A 333 22.62 -11.94 5.36
C VAL A 333 21.13 -11.76 5.14
N ARG A 334 20.43 -12.87 4.90
CA ARG A 334 18.98 -12.90 4.68
C ARG A 334 18.31 -13.35 5.98
N HIS A 335 17.49 -12.48 6.58
CA HIS A 335 17.02 -12.68 7.96
C HIS A 335 15.70 -13.47 8.04
N ARG A 336 14.96 -13.62 6.92
CA ARG A 336 13.73 -14.43 6.87
C ARG A 336 13.51 -15.14 5.53
N SER A 337 12.86 -16.29 5.60
CA SER A 337 12.41 -17.12 4.47
C SER A 337 11.27 -16.43 3.71
N CYS A 338 11.61 -15.54 2.78
CA CYS A 338 10.75 -15.35 1.60
C CYS A 338 11.01 -16.51 0.65
N ALA A 339 9.95 -17.25 0.30
CA ALA A 339 9.99 -18.25 -0.75
C ALA A 339 10.70 -17.68 -2.00
N PRO A 340 11.47 -18.49 -2.74
CA PRO A 340 12.08 -18.01 -3.97
C PRO A 340 10.97 -17.49 -4.90
N LEU A 341 11.12 -16.24 -5.34
CA LEU A 341 10.49 -15.78 -6.57
C LEU A 341 11.12 -16.61 -7.69
N GLU A 342 10.38 -17.61 -8.17
CA GLU A 342 10.68 -18.22 -9.47
C GLU A 342 10.53 -17.12 -10.53
N VAL A 343 11.62 -16.85 -11.24
CA VAL A 343 11.70 -15.91 -12.36
C VAL A 343 11.29 -16.61 -13.63
#